data_AF-A0A364GLU3-F1
#
_entry.id   AF-A0A364GLU3-F1
#
_cell.length_a   1.000
_cell.length_b   1.000
_cell.length_c   1.000
_cell.angle_alpha   90.00
_cell.angle_beta   90.00
_cell.angle_gamma   90.00
#
_symmetry.space_group_name_H-M   'P 1'
#
loop_
_entity.id
_entity.type
_entity.pdbx_description
1 polymer ?
#
loop_
_entity_poly.entity_id
_entity_poly.type
_entity_poly.pdbx_seq_one_letter_code
_entity_poly.pdbx_strand_id
1 'polypeptide(L)' 'MNSTTVLHIEQIERAINIWRARQPSVDGDPILCREARILAEPYALMIVNRATQIDAAHLSDTQRAAFDGAFSK' A
#
# COMPACT_ATOMS: atom_id res chain seq x y z
N MET A 1 -4.37 -17.49 20.50
CA MET A 1 -5.07 -17.24 19.22
C MET A 1 -4.40 -16.04 18.59
N ASN A 2 -3.70 -16.26 17.49
CA ASN A 2 -2.97 -15.22 16.77
C ASN A 2 -4.03 -14.54 15.91
N SER A 3 -4.43 -13.31 16.24
CA SER A 3 -5.40 -12.59 15.41
C SER A 3 -4.73 -12.19 14.10
N THR A 4 -5.03 -12.91 13.02
CA THR A 4 -4.64 -12.51 11.66
C THR A 4 -5.34 -11.20 11.31
N THR A 5 -4.56 -10.18 10.97
CA THR A 5 -5.10 -8.92 10.45
C THR A 5 -5.24 -9.04 8.95
N VAL A 6 -6.47 -9.01 8.43
CA VAL A 6 -6.72 -9.06 6.99
C VAL A 6 -6.83 -7.63 6.43
N LEU A 7 -6.14 -7.37 5.33
CA LEU A 7 -6.22 -6.13 4.57
C LEU A 7 -6.87 -6.39 3.21
N HIS A 8 -7.81 -5.54 2.82
CA HIS A 8 -8.45 -5.56 1.52
C HIS A 8 -7.66 -4.77 0.48
N ILE A 9 -7.76 -5.16 -0.79
CA ILE A 9 -7.06 -4.48 -1.91
C ILE A 9 -7.40 -2.99 -1.95
N GLU A 10 -8.64 -2.61 -1.65
CA GLU A 10 -9.10 -1.22 -1.59
C GLU A 10 -8.41 -0.42 -0.47
N GLN A 11 -7.99 -1.08 0.62
CA GLN A 11 -7.23 -0.41 1.67
C GLN A 11 -5.81 -0.10 1.21
N ILE A 12 -5.17 -1.02 0.49
CA ILE A 12 -3.84 -0.80 -0.10
C ILE A 12 -3.92 0.31 -1.16
N GLU A 13 -4.93 0.28 -2.03
CA GLU A 13 -5.21 1.34 -3.01
C GLU A 13 -5.40 2.70 -2.33
N ARG A 14 -6.19 2.75 -1.26
CA ARG A 14 -6.40 3.98 -0.49
C ARG A 14 -5.11 4.51 0.10
N ALA A 15 -4.25 3.65 0.64
CA ALA A 15 -2.95 4.05 1.17
C ALA A 15 -2.04 4.65 0.07
N ILE A 16 -1.99 4.03 -1.11
CA ILE A 16 -1.29 4.57 -2.28
C ILE A 16 -1.83 5.95 -2.66
N ASN A 17 -3.16 6.11 -2.71
CA ASN A 17 -3.80 7.38 -3.06
C ASN A 17 -3.52 8.48 -2.04
N ILE A 18 -3.47 8.16 -0.74
CA ILE A 18 -3.09 9.12 0.30
C ILE A 18 -1.65 9.60 0.09
N TRP A 19 -0.72 8.70 -0.18
CA TRP A 19 0.67 9.07 -0.44
C TRP A 19 0.82 9.93 -1.70
N ARG A 20 0.12 9.59 -2.79
CA ARG A 20 0.07 10.42 -4.01
C ARG A 20 -0.49 11.82 -3.74
N ALA A 21 -1.47 11.95 -2.86
CA ALA A 21 -2.03 13.25 -2.50
C ALA A 21 -1.11 14.08 -1.59
N ARG A 22 -0.38 13.43 -0.67
CA ARG A 22 0.58 14.08 0.24
C ARG A 22 1.85 14.53 -0.46
N GLN A 23 2.35 13.71 -1.38
CA GLN A 23 3.57 13.93 -2.14
C GLN A 23 3.25 13.70 -3.62
N PRO A 24 2.63 14.70 -4.28
CA PRO A 24 2.34 14.63 -5.71
C PRO A 24 3.65 14.53 -6.49
N SER A 25 3.58 13.91 -7.66
CA SER A 25 4.73 13.80 -8.54
C SER A 25 5.19 15.18 -9.00
N VAL A 26 6.50 15.42 -8.96
CA VAL A 26 7.12 16.68 -9.36
C VAL A 26 7.14 16.74 -10.90
N ASP A 27 6.77 17.89 -11.46
CA ASP A 27 6.91 18.24 -12.89
C ASP A 27 6.20 17.33 -13.92
N GLY A 28 5.09 16.69 -13.54
CA GLY A 28 4.27 15.92 -14.47
C GLY A 28 4.82 14.54 -14.84
N ASP A 29 5.95 14.14 -14.25
CA ASP A 29 6.46 12.77 -14.36
C ASP A 29 5.55 11.81 -13.57
N PRO A 30 5.19 10.63 -14.10
CA PRO A 30 4.28 9.69 -13.42
C PRO A 30 4.93 8.94 -12.24
N ILE A 31 6.03 9.47 -11.68
CA ILE A 31 6.83 8.81 -10.65
C ILE A 31 6.10 8.90 -9.30
N LEU A 32 5.77 7.75 -8.75
CA LEU A 32 5.25 7.62 -7.38
C LEU A 32 6.32 8.01 -6.35
N CYS A 33 5.90 8.62 -5.25
CA CYS A 33 6.75 8.81 -4.07
C CYS A 33 7.19 7.45 -3.49
N ARG A 34 8.19 7.45 -2.60
CA ARG A 34 8.80 6.22 -2.09
C ARG A 34 7.77 5.27 -1.47
N GLU A 35 6.89 5.79 -0.62
CA GLU A 35 5.90 5.00 0.11
C GLU A 35 4.85 4.41 -0.83
N ALA A 36 4.37 5.20 -1.79
CA ALA A 36 3.45 4.70 -2.81
C ALA A 36 4.11 3.62 -3.70
N ARG A 37 5.41 3.75 -4.03
CA ARG A 37 6.15 2.70 -4.76
C ARG A 37 6.27 1.42 -3.96
N ILE A 38 6.56 1.52 -2.66
CA ILE A 38 6.65 0.35 -1.77
C ILE A 38 5.32 -0.42 -1.74
N LEU A 39 4.19 0.30 -1.71
CA LEU A 39 2.86 -0.32 -1.69
C LEU A 39 2.39 -0.83 -3.06
N ALA A 40 3.01 -0.37 -4.16
CA ALA A 40 2.64 -0.81 -5.51
C ALA A 40 2.91 -2.30 -5.74
N GLU A 41 3.96 -2.86 -5.11
CA GLU A 41 4.29 -4.29 -5.21
C GLU A 41 3.19 -5.21 -4.65
N PRO A 42 2.77 -5.11 -3.36
CA PRO A 42 1.71 -5.96 -2.83
C PRO A 42 0.38 -5.71 -3.54
N TYR A 43 0.08 -4.47 -3.94
CA TYR A 43 -1.10 -4.15 -4.74
C TYR A 43 -1.09 -4.87 -6.10
N ALA A 44 0.02 -4.81 -6.83
CA ALA A 44 0.16 -5.48 -8.13
C ALA A 44 0.06 -7.01 -7.98
N LEU A 45 0.68 -7.58 -6.95
CA LEU A 45 0.59 -9.02 -6.67
C LEU A 45 -0.86 -9.45 -6.38
N MET A 46 -1.63 -8.64 -5.65
CA MET A 46 -3.06 -8.91 -5.42
C MET A 46 -3.84 -8.92 -6.74
N ILE A 47 -3.61 -7.95 -7.63
CA ILE A 47 -4.25 -7.90 -8.95
C ILE A 47 -3.91 -9.13 -9.80
N VAL A 48 -2.62 -9.44 -9.94
CA VAL A 48 -2.13 -10.57 -10.76
C VAL A 48 -2.70 -11.89 -10.25
N ASN A 49 -2.77 -12.06 -8.93
CA ASN A 49 -3.32 -13.26 -8.29
C ASN A 49 -4.85 -13.24 -8.17
N ARG A 50 -5.54 -12.19 -8.64
CA ARG A 50 -6.98 -11.96 -8.45
C ARG A 50 -7.42 -12.07 -6.98
N ALA A 51 -6.56 -11.66 -6.06
CA ALA A 51 -6.83 -11.64 -4.63
C ALA A 51 -7.44 -10.30 -4.22
N THR A 52 -8.52 -10.35 -3.45
CA THR A 52 -9.16 -9.16 -2.86
C THR A 52 -8.69 -8.88 -1.43
N GLN A 53 -7.92 -9.80 -0.84
CA GLN A 53 -7.45 -9.74 0.54
C GLN A 53 -6.04 -10.30 0.69
N ILE A 54 -5.29 -9.77 1.66
CA ILE A 54 -3.95 -10.22 2.05
C ILE A 54 -3.84 -10.23 3.58
N ASP A 55 -3.18 -11.26 4.12
CA ASP A 55 -2.77 -11.23 5.54
C ASP A 55 -1.70 -10.15 5.71
N ALA A 56 -1.90 -9.23 6.66
CA ALA A 56 -0.94 -8.18 6.98
C ALA A 56 0.44 -8.73 7.39
N ALA A 57 0.54 -10.01 7.79
CA ALA A 57 1.79 -10.71 8.04
C ALA A 57 2.60 -11.04 6.76
N HIS A 58 1.98 -11.01 5.58
CA HIS A 58 2.67 -11.15 4.29
C HIS A 58 3.28 -9.84 3.78
N LEU A 59 2.96 -8.70 4.41
CA LEU A 59 3.64 -7.45 4.12
C LEU A 59 5.02 -7.46 4.77
N SER A 60 6.04 -7.00 4.04
CA SER A 60 7.33 -6.70 4.65
C SER A 60 7.21 -5.56 5.65
N ASP A 61 8.20 -5.40 6.54
CA ASP A 61 8.20 -4.33 7.53
C ASP A 61 8.08 -2.94 6.89
N THR A 62 8.72 -2.73 5.73
CA THR A 62 8.66 -1.46 5.01
C THR A 62 7.30 -1.23 4.34
N GLN A 63 6.66 -2.28 3.81
CA GLN A 63 5.29 -2.21 3.29
C GLN A 63 4.29 -1.94 4.40
N ARG A 64 4.45 -2.59 5.55
CA ARG A 64 3.61 -2.38 6.72
C ARG A 64 3.74 -0.95 7.25
N ALA A 65 4.96 -0.44 7.40
CA ALA A 65 5.21 0.93 7.81
C ALA A 65 4.64 1.97 6.83
N ALA A 66 4.78 1.73 5.51
CA ALA A 66 4.20 2.60 4.49
C ALA A 66 2.67 2.60 4.53
N PHE A 67 2.05 1.44 4.77
CA PHE A 67 0.60 1.31 4.91
C PHE A 67 0.10 2.04 6.15
N ASP A 68 0.66 1.75 7.34
CA ASP A 68 0.25 2.36 8.60
C ASP A 68 0.50 3.89 8.59
N GLY A 69 1.62 4.32 8.02
CA GLY A 69 1.96 5.74 7.86
C GLY A 69 0.97 6.52 6.98
N ALA A 70 0.28 5.87 6.04
CA ALA A 70 -0.77 6.51 5.24
C ALA A 70 -1.95 6.96 6.10
N PHE A 71 -2.26 6.25 7.20
CA PHE A 71 -3.40 6.53 8.06
C PHE A 71 -3.04 7.23 9.38
N SER A 72 -1.75 7.40 9.67
CA SER A 72 -1.32 8.29 10.74
C SER A 72 -1.71 9.75 10.42
N LYS A 73 -2.15 10.47 11.46
CA LYS A 73 -2.40 11.93 11.42
C LYS A 73 -1.12 12.70 11.17
#